data_AF-C0HEV6-F1
#
_entry.id   AF-C0HEV6-F1
#
_cell.length_a   1.000
_cell.length_b   1.000
_cell.length_c   1.000
_cell.angle_alpha   90.00
_cell.angle_beta   90.00
_cell.angle_gamma   90.00
#
_symmetry.space_group_name_H-M   'P 1'
#
loop_
_entity.id
_entity.type
_entity.pdbx_description
1 polymer ?
#
loop_
_entity_poly.entity_id
_entity_poly.type
_entity_poly.pdbx_seq_one_letter_code
_entity_poly.pdbx_strand_id
1 'polypeptide(L)'
;MTEMDSRPVKGTLAETDLQIISWLGMPMYDADFGWGKPAVMSRAESVRGGFVYLMSDGPTDGGGGVRVLMCMEAANMKELERLLYAKL
;
A
#
# COMPACT_ATOMS: atom_id res chain seq x y z
N MET A 1 34.76 -4.09 10.59
CA MET A 1 33.32 -4.29 10.84
C MET A 1 32.68 -2.94 10.61
N THR A 2 32.19 -2.72 9.40
CA THR A 2 31.72 -1.42 8.91
C THR A 2 30.44 -1.08 9.66
N GLU A 3 30.44 0.05 10.36
CA GLU A 3 29.26 0.59 11.03
C GLU A 3 28.18 0.82 9.95
N MET A 4 27.14 0.00 9.96
CA MET A 4 26.00 0.18 9.06
C MET A 4 25.30 1.46 9.48
N ASP A 5 25.23 2.43 8.57
CA ASP A 5 24.47 3.66 8.75
C ASP A 5 23.04 3.29 9.13
N SER A 6 22.69 3.50 10.40
CA SER A 6 21.40 3.16 11.00
C SER A 6 20.30 4.16 10.64
N ARG A 7 20.62 5.20 9.86
CA ARG A 7 19.64 6.18 9.40
C ARG A 7 18.70 5.52 8.38
N PRO A 8 17.39 5.83 8.44
CA PRO A 8 16.44 5.38 7.44
C PRO A 8 16.89 5.80 6.05
N VAL A 9 16.70 4.93 5.06
CA VAL A 9 16.88 5.28 3.65
C VAL A 9 16.06 6.53 3.37
N LYS A 10 16.67 7.52 2.70
CA LYS A 10 16.04 8.83 2.47
C LYS A 10 14.64 8.68 1.86
N GLY A 11 13.61 9.07 2.62
CA GLY A 11 12.20 8.95 2.22
C GLY A 11 11.43 7.81 2.89
N THR A 12 12.06 7.02 3.75
CA THR A 12 11.44 5.99 4.60
C THR A 12 11.20 6.55 6.01
N LEU A 13 10.08 6.17 6.65
CA LEU A 13 9.81 6.54 8.04
C LEU A 13 10.67 5.71 9.02
N ALA A 14 10.67 6.05 10.30
CA ALA A 14 11.26 5.17 11.31
C ALA A 14 10.49 3.84 11.35
N GLU A 15 11.16 2.75 11.73
CA GLU A 15 10.56 1.40 11.78
C GLU A 15 9.32 1.32 12.69
N THR A 16 9.27 2.17 13.72
CA THR A 16 8.15 2.27 14.66
C THR A 16 7.00 3.14 14.17
N ASP A 17 7.16 3.81 13.03
CA ASP A 17 6.23 4.82 12.53
C ASP A 17 5.49 4.30 11.29
N LEU A 18 4.18 4.54 11.26
CA LEU A 18 3.32 4.21 10.12
C LEU A 18 2.49 5.42 9.72
N GLN A 19 2.47 5.71 8.42
CA GLN A 19 1.59 6.70 7.82
C GLN A 19 0.59 6.00 6.91
N ILE A 20 -0.69 6.09 7.27
CA ILE A 20 -1.80 5.50 6.53
C ILE A 20 -2.47 6.57 5.65
N ILE A 21 -2.59 6.29 4.36
CA ILE A 21 -3.13 7.20 3.36
C ILE A 21 -4.32 6.53 2.68
N SER A 22 -5.49 7.18 2.72
CA SER A 22 -6.70 6.66 2.09
C SER A 22 -6.91 7.27 0.72
N TRP A 23 -7.01 6.41 -0.30
CA TRP A 23 -7.34 6.73 -1.69
C TRP A 23 -8.74 6.24 -2.10
N LEU A 24 -9.53 5.71 -1.15
CA LEU A 24 -10.85 5.10 -1.39
C LEU A 24 -11.88 6.04 -2.03
N GLY A 25 -11.70 7.35 -1.90
CA GLY A 25 -12.58 8.37 -2.50
C GLY A 25 -12.04 8.99 -3.79
N MET A 26 -10.88 8.57 -4.29
CA MET A 26 -10.30 9.17 -5.50
C MET A 26 -10.90 8.54 -6.76
N PRO A 27 -11.23 9.33 -7.80
CA PRO A 27 -11.87 8.87 -9.04
C PRO A 27 -10.88 8.20 -10.00
N MET A 28 -10.03 7.32 -9.49
CA MET A 28 -8.87 6.81 -10.21
C MET A 28 -9.24 5.82 -11.32
N TYR A 29 -10.37 5.13 -11.14
CA TYR A 29 -10.93 4.23 -12.15
C TYR A 29 -11.86 4.94 -13.14
N ASP A 30 -12.07 6.25 -13.01
CA ASP A 30 -12.88 7.04 -13.97
C ASP A 30 -12.06 7.60 -15.13
N ALA A 31 -10.75 7.32 -15.16
CA ALA A 31 -9.87 7.72 -16.25
C ALA A 31 -10.15 6.89 -17.52
N ASP A 32 -11.02 7.40 -18.40
CA ASP A 32 -11.30 6.83 -19.72
C ASP A 32 -10.84 7.78 -20.82
N PHE A 33 -9.91 7.31 -21.66
CA PHE A 33 -9.34 8.08 -22.76
C PHE A 33 -10.02 7.80 -24.11
N GLY A 34 -11.12 7.02 -24.12
CA GLY A 34 -11.87 6.63 -25.33
C GLY A 34 -11.76 5.13 -25.67
N TRP A 35 -11.02 4.36 -24.88
CA TRP A 35 -10.86 2.90 -25.05
C TRP A 35 -11.31 2.10 -23.83
N GLY A 36 -11.96 2.75 -22.87
CA GLY A 36 -12.45 2.14 -21.64
C GLY A 36 -11.64 2.53 -20.40
N LYS A 37 -12.20 2.19 -19.25
CA LYS A 37 -11.65 2.45 -17.91
C LYS A 37 -10.43 1.57 -17.61
N PRO A 38 -9.58 1.94 -16.63
CA PRO A 38 -8.41 1.15 -16.26
C PRO A 38 -8.84 -0.19 -15.66
N ALA A 39 -8.19 -1.28 -16.09
CA ALA A 39 -8.39 -2.59 -15.48
C ALA A 39 -7.80 -2.66 -14.06
N VAL A 40 -6.67 -1.99 -13.83
CA VAL A 40 -5.99 -1.91 -12.54
C VAL A 40 -5.43 -0.50 -12.35
N MET A 41 -5.57 0.04 -11.14
CA MET A 41 -4.83 1.22 -10.71
C MET A 41 -3.93 0.85 -9.52
N SER A 42 -2.68 1.32 -9.55
CA SER A 42 -1.72 1.15 -8.46
C SER A 42 -0.75 2.33 -8.38
N ARG A 43 0.04 2.37 -7.30
CA ARG A 43 1.19 3.28 -7.19
C ARG A 43 2.31 2.83 -8.15
N ALA A 44 2.98 3.79 -8.77
CA ALA A 44 4.16 3.53 -9.59
C ALA A 44 5.35 3.00 -8.76
N GLU A 45 5.50 3.48 -7.53
CA GLU A 45 6.56 3.09 -6.62
C GLU A 45 5.99 2.87 -5.22
N SER A 46 6.38 1.76 -4.58
CA SER A 46 5.99 1.43 -3.21
C SER A 46 7.19 1.09 -2.31
N VAL A 47 8.44 1.34 -2.71
CA VAL A 47 9.65 0.81 -2.03
C VAL A 47 10.00 1.45 -0.67
N ARG A 48 9.20 2.41 -0.19
CA ARG A 48 9.52 3.19 1.01
C ARG A 48 8.77 2.60 2.21
N GLY A 49 9.52 2.18 3.22
CA GLY A 49 8.97 1.64 4.47
C GLY A 49 8.16 2.68 5.23
N GLY A 50 7.16 2.19 5.98
CA GLY A 50 6.32 3.01 6.86
C GLY A 50 5.10 3.62 6.18
N PHE A 51 4.91 3.48 4.87
CA PHE A 51 3.72 4.01 4.17
C PHE A 51 2.73 2.89 3.83
N VAL A 52 1.47 3.12 4.16
CA VAL A 52 0.35 2.21 3.87
C VAL A 52 -0.71 2.96 3.09
N TYR A 53 -1.08 2.45 1.91
CA TYR A 53 -2.11 3.03 1.07
C TYR A 53 -3.34 2.12 1.04
N LEU A 54 -4.50 2.69 1.37
CA LEU A 54 -5.79 2.04 1.23
C LEU A 54 -6.41 2.44 -0.10
N MET A 55 -6.69 1.47 -0.96
CA MET A 55 -7.16 1.69 -2.32
C MET A 55 -8.38 0.85 -2.62
N SER A 56 -9.23 1.33 -3.53
CA SER A 56 -10.33 0.51 -4.05
C SER A 56 -9.74 -0.61 -4.90
N ASP A 57 -10.30 -1.81 -4.79
CA ASP A 57 -9.85 -2.98 -5.56
C ASP A 57 -10.30 -2.96 -7.03
N GLY A 58 -10.85 -1.83 -7.47
CA GLY A 58 -11.32 -1.57 -8.82
C GLY A 58 -12.78 -1.92 -9.05
N PRO A 59 -13.26 -1.74 -10.30
CA PRO A 59 -14.60 -2.12 -10.71
C PRO A 59 -14.66 -3.66 -10.82
N THR A 60 -14.70 -4.32 -9.67
CA THR A 60 -15.19 -5.70 -9.58
C THR A 60 -16.71 -5.64 -9.52
N ASP A 61 -17.38 -6.64 -10.12
CA ASP A 61 -18.84 -6.75 -10.26
C ASP A 61 -19.56 -6.87 -8.90
N GLY A 62 -19.57 -5.80 -8.10
CA GLY A 62 -20.27 -5.69 -6.82
C GLY A 62 -19.43 -5.91 -5.56
N GLY A 63 -18.10 -6.08 -5.66
CA GLY A 63 -17.28 -6.54 -4.53
C GLY A 63 -16.87 -5.49 -3.49
N GLY A 64 -16.77 -4.21 -3.85
CA GLY A 64 -16.43 -3.12 -2.91
C GLY A 64 -15.15 -3.33 -2.11
N GLY A 65 -14.22 -4.17 -2.58
CA GLY A 65 -13.03 -4.58 -1.86
C GLY A 65 -12.05 -3.43 -1.62
N VAL A 66 -11.34 -3.49 -0.49
CA VAL A 66 -10.24 -2.59 -0.16
C VAL A 66 -8.92 -3.33 -0.32
N ARG A 67 -8.03 -2.77 -1.12
CA ARG A 67 -6.65 -3.22 -1.26
C ARG A 67 -5.74 -2.40 -0.36
N VAL A 68 -4.86 -3.09 0.37
CA VAL A 68 -3.80 -2.48 1.18
C VAL A 68 -2.49 -2.61 0.43
N LEU A 69 -1.86 -1.48 0.09
CA LEU A 69 -0.57 -1.44 -0.59
C LEU A 69 0.47 -0.82 0.34
N MET A 70 1.51 -1.58 0.68
CA MET A 70 2.58 -1.14 1.56
C MET A 70 3.89 -1.87 1.28
N CYS A 71 4.99 -1.31 1.78
CA CYS A 71 6.28 -1.99 1.84
C CYS A 71 6.80 -1.94 3.27
N MET A 72 7.31 -3.09 3.73
CA MET A 72 7.93 -3.27 5.03
C MET A 72 9.00 -4.35 4.93
N GLU A 73 9.73 -4.56 6.02
CA GLU A 73 10.73 -5.61 6.14
C GLU A 73 10.08 -6.99 5.95
N ALA A 74 10.71 -7.85 5.15
CA ALA A 74 10.20 -9.18 4.84
C ALA A 74 9.95 -10.05 6.09
N ALA A 75 10.70 -9.80 7.17
CA ALA A 75 10.52 -10.46 8.46
C ALA A 75 9.14 -10.18 9.09
N ASN A 76 8.57 -9.00 8.84
CA ASN A 76 7.33 -8.53 9.45
C ASN A 76 6.06 -8.90 8.63
N MET A 77 6.22 -9.17 7.33
CA MET A 77 5.11 -9.42 6.40
C MET A 77 4.15 -10.55 6.84
N LYS A 78 4.71 -11.67 7.33
CA LYS A 78 3.89 -12.82 7.75
C LYS A 78 3.06 -12.54 9.00
N GLU A 79 3.65 -11.82 9.95
CA GLU A 79 2.95 -11.47 11.19
C GLU A 79 1.87 -10.42 10.92
N LEU A 80 2.13 -9.47 10.02
CA LEU A 80 1.11 -8.53 9.57
C LEU A 80 -0.09 -9.26 8.94
N GLU A 81 0.13 -10.20 8.02
CA GLU A 81 -0.95 -10.98 7.40
C GLU A 81 -1.78 -11.72 8.46
N ARG A 82 -1.11 -12.35 9.42
CA ARG A 82 -1.77 -13.05 10.54
C ARG A 82 -2.66 -12.09 11.35
N LEU A 83 -2.14 -10.90 11.68
CA LEU A 83 -2.85 -9.90 12.48
C LEU A 83 -3.99 -9.24 11.69
N LEU A 84 -3.84 -9.00 10.39
CA LEU A 84 -4.85 -8.37 9.55
C LEU A 84 -6.12 -9.23 9.40
N TYR A 85 -5.95 -10.55 9.39
CA TYR A 85 -7.06 -11.50 9.29
C TYR A 85 -7.46 -12.14 10.63
N ALA A 86 -6.85 -11.73 11.73
CA ALA A 86 -7.30 -12.14 13.05
C ALA A 86 -8.73 -11.64 13.27
N LYS A 87 -9.64 -12.53 13.68
CA LYS A 87 -10.98 -12.12 14.10
C LYS A 87 -10.86 -11.29 15.37
N LEU A 88 -11.43 -10.08 15.35
CA LEU A 88 -11.66 -9.25 16.54
C LEU A 88 -12.68 -9.90 17.48
#